data_AF-A0A0S3TQI8-F1
#
_entry.id   AF-A0A0S3TQI8-F1
#
_cell.length_a   1.000
_cell.length_b   1.000
_cell.length_c   1.000
_cell.angle_alpha   90.00
_cell.angle_beta   90.00
_cell.angle_gamma   90.00
#
_symmetry.space_group_name_H-M   'P 1'
#
loop_
_entity.id
_entity.type
_entity.pdbx_description
1 polymer ?
#
loop_
_entity_poly.entity_id
_entity_poly.type
_entity_poly.pdbx_seq_one_letter_code
_entity_poly.pdbx_strand_id
1 'polypeptide(L)'
;MKFKFIKLLCIFSIIFLLVVLSPTTASASLVNFSTNSPVAIAPATQSSLEINFTPQIRQQLQAVRQRRNREIQKVLDSSQLSELTRNLRSGDNFHQALDKLNLQGDQKEMVEAIVKICDLKTKAILSRYSQQKGK
;
A
#
# COMPACT_ATOMS: atom_id res chain seq x y z
N MET A 1 45.21 -30.42 2.44
CA MET A 1 43.96 -29.64 2.35
C MET A 1 42.71 -30.41 2.84
N LYS A 2 42.83 -31.36 3.80
CA LYS A 2 41.68 -32.14 4.32
C LYS A 2 41.28 -31.75 5.77
N PHE A 3 42.24 -31.31 6.58
CA PHE A 3 41.99 -30.93 7.98
C PHE A 3 41.11 -29.68 8.18
N LYS A 4 41.17 -28.70 7.27
CA LYS A 4 40.32 -27.49 7.35
C LYS A 4 38.85 -27.78 7.01
N PHE A 5 38.62 -28.76 6.14
CA PHE A 5 37.27 -29.13 5.69
C PHE A 5 36.50 -29.90 6.76
N ILE A 6 37.17 -30.83 7.47
CA ILE A 6 36.59 -31.54 8.62
C ILE A 6 36.17 -30.55 9.72
N LYS A 7 37.00 -29.54 10.03
CA LYS A 7 36.70 -28.56 11.07
C LYS A 7 35.48 -27.69 10.72
N LEU A 8 35.34 -27.32 9.45
CA LEU A 8 34.17 -26.59 8.95
C LEU A 8 32.90 -27.44 9.02
N LEU A 9 32.99 -28.73 8.66
CA LEU A 9 31.86 -29.66 8.69
C LEU A 9 31.35 -29.92 10.11
N CYS A 10 32.25 -30.01 11.10
CA CYS A 10 31.88 -30.13 12.51
C CYS A 10 31.15 -28.88 13.04
N ILE A 11 31.56 -27.67 12.63
CA ILE A 11 30.92 -26.42 13.06
C ILE A 11 29.48 -26.35 12.52
N PHE A 12 29.27 -26.68 11.24
CA PHE A 12 27.94 -26.71 10.65
C PHE A 12 27.02 -27.74 11.30
N SER A 13 27.55 -28.92 11.66
CA SER A 13 26.78 -29.98 12.33
C SER A 13 26.25 -29.53 13.71
N ILE A 14 27.07 -28.81 14.48
CA ILE A 14 26.67 -28.28 15.80
C ILE A 14 25.56 -27.22 15.66
N ILE A 15 25.67 -26.32 14.69
CA ILE A 15 24.66 -25.28 14.44
C ILE A 15 23.33 -25.90 14.00
N PHE A 16 23.39 -26.90 13.12
CA PHE A 16 22.20 -27.60 12.63
C PHE A 16 21.45 -28.33 13.76
N LEU A 17 22.18 -28.98 14.66
CA LEU A 17 21.60 -29.65 15.83
C LEU A 17 20.89 -28.66 16.76
N LEU A 18 21.44 -27.46 16.93
CA LEU A 18 20.84 -26.41 17.78
C LEU A 18 19.50 -25.89 17.23
N VAL A 19 19.38 -25.78 15.90
CA VAL A 19 18.17 -25.28 15.24
C VAL A 19 17.05 -26.32 15.24
N VAL A 20 17.37 -27.60 15.02
CA VAL A 20 16.37 -28.69 14.98
C VAL A 20 15.80 -29.01 16.37
N LEU A 21 16.58 -28.81 17.44
CA LEU A 21 16.19 -29.17 18.80
C LEU A 21 15.46 -28.04 19.56
N SER A 22 15.11 -26.94 18.90
CA SER A 22 14.31 -25.86 19.50
C SER A 22 12.82 -26.11 19.26
N PRO A 23 12.02 -26.50 20.28
CA PRO A 23 10.57 -26.60 20.12
C PRO A 23 10.01 -25.18 20.00
N THR A 24 9.57 -24.80 18.79
CA THR A 24 8.83 -23.55 18.59
C THR A 24 7.41 -23.74 19.15
N THR A 25 7.20 -23.43 20.42
CA THR A 25 5.88 -23.37 21.04
C THR A 25 5.28 -21.98 20.83
N ALA A 26 4.71 -21.75 19.65
CA ALA A 26 3.83 -20.60 19.44
C ALA A 26 2.49 -20.87 20.15
N SER A 27 2.34 -20.41 21.39
CA SER A 27 1.06 -20.39 22.10
C SER A 27 0.23 -19.21 21.58
N ALA A 28 -0.73 -19.48 20.69
CA ALA A 28 -1.77 -18.52 20.36
C ALA A 28 -2.85 -18.55 21.45
N SER A 29 -2.81 -17.59 22.38
CA SER A 29 -3.92 -17.34 23.30
C SER A 29 -5.01 -16.54 22.57
N LEU A 30 -6.17 -17.17 22.36
CA LEU A 30 -7.36 -16.50 21.85
C LEU A 30 -7.99 -15.68 23.00
N VAL A 31 -7.72 -14.38 23.02
CA VAL A 31 -8.40 -13.45 23.94
C VAL A 31 -9.80 -13.18 23.40
N ASN A 32 -10.80 -13.85 23.97
CA ASN A 32 -12.21 -13.55 23.74
C ASN A 32 -12.62 -12.34 24.58
N PHE A 33 -12.68 -11.15 23.97
CA PHE A 33 -13.34 -10.00 24.60
C PHE A 33 -14.86 -10.15 24.51
N SER A 34 -15.46 -10.81 25.49
CA SER A 34 -16.91 -10.75 25.72
C SER A 34 -17.24 -9.37 26.30
N THR A 35 -17.64 -8.44 25.43
CA THR A 35 -18.25 -7.17 25.84
C THR A 35 -19.71 -7.19 25.41
N ASN A 36 -20.56 -7.58 26.35
CA ASN A 36 -21.99 -7.35 26.25
C ASN A 36 -22.24 -5.84 26.31
N SER A 37 -22.30 -5.19 25.15
CA SER A 37 -22.87 -3.87 25.00
C SER A 37 -23.70 -3.86 23.72
N PRO A 38 -25.02 -3.61 23.78
CA PRO A 38 -25.85 -3.54 22.58
C PRO A 38 -25.53 -2.21 21.88
N VAL A 39 -24.46 -2.19 21.09
CA VAL A 39 -24.26 -1.15 20.10
C VAL A 39 -25.24 -1.44 18.98
N ALA A 40 -26.33 -0.68 18.95
CA ALA A 40 -27.22 -0.61 17.80
C ALA A 40 -26.38 -0.17 16.59
N ILE A 41 -26.02 -1.12 15.73
CA ILE A 41 -25.43 -0.84 14.43
C ILE A 41 -26.56 -0.27 13.59
N ALA A 42 -26.66 1.07 13.56
CA ALA A 42 -27.42 1.74 12.53
C ALA A 42 -26.84 1.28 11.18
N PRO A 43 -27.66 0.80 10.23
CA PRO A 43 -27.17 0.48 8.91
C PRO A 43 -26.62 1.77 8.31
N ALA A 44 -25.29 1.87 8.22
CA ALA A 44 -24.64 2.94 7.51
C ALA A 44 -25.19 2.90 6.09
N THR A 45 -25.91 3.95 5.72
CA THR A 45 -26.41 4.18 4.37
C THR A 45 -25.24 4.17 3.40
N GLN A 46 -24.89 2.99 2.89
CA GLN A 46 -23.93 2.82 1.82
C GLN A 46 -24.56 3.34 0.53
N SER A 47 -24.37 4.63 0.27
CA SER A 47 -24.46 5.17 -1.08
C SER A 47 -23.28 6.07 -1.37
N SER A 48 -22.08 5.58 -1.03
CA SER A 48 -21.00 5.68 -2.00
C SER A 48 -21.18 4.47 -2.90
N LEU A 49 -21.21 4.65 -4.21
CA LEU A 49 -21.15 3.58 -5.19
C LEU A 49 -19.88 2.77 -4.92
N GLU A 50 -19.98 1.80 -4.00
CA GLU A 50 -18.91 0.87 -3.70
C GLU A 50 -18.88 -0.10 -4.87
N ILE A 51 -18.25 0.36 -5.96
CA ILE A 51 -17.91 -0.48 -7.09
C ILE A 51 -17.02 -1.57 -6.50
N ASN A 52 -17.62 -2.73 -6.27
CA ASN A 52 -16.95 -3.90 -5.73
C ASN A 52 -15.95 -4.41 -6.76
N PHE A 53 -14.77 -3.80 -6.78
CA PHE A 53 -13.67 -4.22 -7.65
C PHE A 53 -13.12 -5.55 -7.18
N THR A 54 -12.78 -6.40 -8.15
CA THR A 54 -12.01 -7.62 -7.88
C THR A 54 -10.66 -7.26 -7.27
N PRO A 55 -10.06 -8.15 -6.45
CA PRO A 55 -8.74 -7.91 -5.86
C PRO A 55 -7.68 -7.52 -6.89
N GLN A 56 -7.72 -8.13 -8.08
CA GLN A 56 -6.80 -7.87 -9.18
C GLN A 56 -6.93 -6.42 -9.69
N ILE A 57 -8.15 -5.91 -9.86
CA ILE A 57 -8.37 -4.51 -10.28
C ILE A 57 -7.91 -3.55 -9.18
N ARG A 58 -8.18 -3.86 -7.91
CA ARG A 58 -7.69 -3.05 -6.78
C ARG A 58 -6.17 -2.95 -6.80
N GLN A 59 -5.47 -4.06 -7.01
CA GLN A 59 -4.00 -4.08 -7.11
C GLN A 59 -3.49 -3.23 -8.29
N GLN A 60 -4.11 -3.32 -9.46
CA GLN A 60 -3.73 -2.51 -10.62
C GLN A 60 -3.92 -1.01 -10.34
N LEU A 61 -5.05 -0.61 -9.75
CA LEU A 61 -5.30 0.78 -9.37
C LEU A 61 -4.31 1.28 -8.32
N GLN A 62 -3.97 0.45 -7.33
CA GLN A 62 -2.96 0.80 -6.33
C GLN A 62 -1.58 0.97 -6.95
N ALA A 63 -1.17 0.10 -7.88
CA ALA A 63 0.10 0.24 -8.59
C ALA A 63 0.17 1.55 -9.39
N VAL A 64 -0.92 1.95 -10.05
CA VAL A 64 -1.01 3.24 -10.76
C VAL A 64 -0.85 4.41 -9.79
N ARG A 65 -1.54 4.39 -8.64
CA ARG A 65 -1.45 5.43 -7.61
C ARG A 65 -0.06 5.52 -6.99
N GLN A 66 0.56 4.39 -6.66
CA GLN A 66 1.92 4.34 -6.13
C GLN A 66 2.93 4.91 -7.11
N ARG A 67 2.80 4.56 -8.40
CA ARG A 67 3.65 5.14 -9.44
C ARG A 67 3.48 6.65 -9.54
N ARG A 68 2.24 7.15 -9.55
CA ARG A 68 1.96 8.59 -9.54
C ARG A 68 2.63 9.28 -8.35
N ASN A 69 2.50 8.72 -7.15
CA ASN A 69 3.11 9.28 -5.94
C ASN A 69 4.63 9.33 -6.04
N ARG A 70 5.28 8.28 -6.57
CA ARG A 70 6.73 8.25 -6.79
C ARG A 70 7.18 9.29 -7.80
N GLU A 71 6.46 9.48 -8.91
CA GLU A 71 6.83 10.49 -9.90
C GLU A 71 6.65 11.91 -9.36
N ILE A 72 5.57 12.18 -8.63
CA ILE A 72 5.36 13.49 -7.98
C ILE A 72 6.44 13.78 -6.93
N GLN A 73 6.85 12.77 -6.14
CA GLN A 73 7.96 12.91 -5.19
C GLN A 73 9.29 13.31 -5.84
N LYS A 74 9.51 13.00 -7.13
CA LYS A 74 10.73 13.43 -7.84
C LYS A 74 10.66 14.89 -8.31
N VAL A 75 9.45 15.43 -8.44
CA VAL A 75 9.20 16.79 -8.94
C VAL A 75 9.10 17.80 -7.80
N LEU A 76 8.57 17.37 -6.65
CA LEU A 76 8.43 18.22 -5.46
C LEU A 76 9.74 18.35 -4.69
N ASP A 77 9.95 19.51 -4.07
CA ASP A 77 10.99 19.67 -3.06
C ASP A 77 10.60 19.05 -1.71
N SER A 78 11.55 19.01 -0.78
CA SER A 78 11.35 18.39 0.54
C SER A 78 10.29 19.11 1.39
N SER A 79 10.16 20.43 1.27
CA SER A 79 9.18 21.24 2.00
C SER A 79 7.77 20.96 1.49
N GLN A 80 7.59 21.00 0.16
CA GLN A 80 6.34 20.68 -0.51
C GLN A 80 5.92 19.23 -0.25
N LEU A 81 6.86 18.28 -0.19
CA LEU A 81 6.55 16.90 0.13
C LEU A 81 6.07 16.73 1.59
N SER A 82 6.70 17.45 2.53
CA SER A 82 6.27 17.50 3.93
C SER A 82 4.85 18.06 4.05
N GLU A 83 4.57 19.17 3.36
CA GLU A 83 3.25 19.80 3.33
C GLU A 83 2.19 18.90 2.70
N LEU A 84 2.50 18.25 1.57
CA LEU A 84 1.62 17.29 0.93
C LEU A 84 1.25 16.16 1.89
N THR A 85 2.26 15.63 2.60
CA THR A 85 2.05 14.55 3.57
C THR A 85 1.22 15.02 4.76
N ARG A 86 1.43 16.25 5.24
CA ARG A 86 0.63 16.85 6.31
C ARG A 86 -0.84 16.99 5.88
N ASN A 87 -1.09 17.55 4.71
CA ASN A 87 -2.44 17.75 4.16
C ASN A 87 -3.19 16.42 4.00
N LEU A 88 -2.51 15.39 3.50
CA LEU A 88 -3.07 14.03 3.43
C LEU A 88 -3.40 13.45 4.81
N ARG A 89 -2.55 13.68 5.81
CA ARG A 89 -2.79 13.22 7.19
C ARG A 89 -3.91 13.98 7.90
N SER A 90 -4.17 15.23 7.51
CA SER A 90 -5.31 16.00 8.02
C SER A 90 -6.65 15.61 7.38
N GLY A 91 -6.66 14.63 6.47
CA GLY A 91 -7.87 14.10 5.86
C GLY A 91 -8.23 14.71 4.50
N ASP A 92 -7.37 15.57 3.94
CA ASP A 92 -7.57 16.04 2.57
C ASP A 92 -7.43 14.86 1.60
N ASN A 93 -8.26 14.85 0.56
CA ASN A 93 -8.04 13.93 -0.54
C ASN A 93 -6.80 14.35 -1.35
N PHE A 94 -6.30 13.46 -2.19
CA PHE A 94 -5.06 13.67 -2.92
C PHE A 94 -5.05 14.95 -3.80
N HIS A 95 -6.16 15.29 -4.44
CA HIS A 95 -6.24 16.49 -5.29
C HIS A 95 -6.27 17.75 -4.43
N GLN A 96 -7.10 17.77 -3.38
CA GLN A 96 -7.13 18.86 -2.41
C GLN A 96 -5.76 19.12 -1.78
N ALA A 97 -5.04 18.05 -1.43
CA ALA A 97 -3.72 18.14 -0.82
C ALA A 97 -2.67 18.72 -1.79
N LEU A 98 -2.78 18.42 -3.09
CA LEU A 98 -1.95 19.00 -4.15
C LEU A 98 -2.30 20.47 -4.43
N ASP A 99 -3.59 20.82 -4.47
CA ASP A 99 -4.05 22.18 -4.76
C ASP A 99 -3.61 23.19 -3.68
N LYS A 100 -3.41 22.71 -2.45
CA LYS A 100 -2.85 23.50 -1.34
C LYS A 100 -1.34 23.74 -1.46
N LEU A 101 -0.63 23.01 -2.30
CA LEU A 101 0.80 23.24 -2.53
C LEU A 101 0.98 24.47 -3.41
N ASN A 102 1.96 25.32 -3.06
CA ASN A 102 2.38 26.42 -3.91
C ASN A 102 3.28 25.91 -5.06
N LEU A 103 2.68 25.26 -6.06
CA LEU A 103 3.35 24.81 -7.28
C LEU A 103 3.34 25.91 -8.34
N GLN A 104 4.48 26.15 -9.00
CA GLN A 104 4.63 27.22 -9.99
C GLN A 104 5.32 26.74 -11.27
N GLY A 105 5.00 27.41 -12.39
CA GLY A 105 5.60 27.16 -13.70
C GLY A 105 5.60 25.69 -14.11
N ASP A 106 6.72 25.25 -14.68
CA ASP A 106 6.94 23.89 -15.18
C ASP A 106 6.70 22.80 -14.11
N GLN A 107 6.95 23.11 -12.83
CA GLN A 107 6.72 22.18 -11.74
C GLN A 107 5.23 21.81 -11.64
N LYS A 108 4.36 22.82 -11.75
CA LYS A 108 2.90 22.62 -11.72
C LYS A 108 2.46 21.82 -12.94
N GLU A 109 2.92 22.18 -14.12
CA GLU A 109 2.58 21.48 -15.37
C GLU A 109 3.01 20.01 -15.33
N MET A 110 4.20 19.72 -14.80
CA MET A 110 4.69 18.34 -14.62
C MET A 110 3.79 17.55 -13.66
N VAL A 111 3.43 18.12 -12.51
CA VAL A 111 2.54 17.46 -11.55
C VAL A 111 1.17 17.18 -12.17
N GLU A 112 0.58 18.16 -12.86
CA GLU A 112 -0.70 18.02 -13.56
C GLU A 112 -0.65 16.93 -14.63
N ALA A 113 0.44 16.88 -15.41
CA ALA A 113 0.64 15.85 -16.42
C ALA A 113 0.72 14.44 -15.78
N ILE A 114 1.44 14.30 -14.66
CA ILE A 114 1.53 13.03 -13.92
C ILE A 114 0.14 12.59 -13.42
N VAL A 115 -0.65 13.52 -12.88
CA VAL A 115 -2.03 13.27 -12.44
C VAL A 115 -2.89 12.82 -13.63
N LYS A 116 -2.84 13.53 -14.75
CA LYS A 116 -3.62 13.21 -15.96
C LYS A 116 -3.26 11.83 -16.51
N ILE A 117 -1.99 11.45 -16.51
CA ILE A 117 -1.54 10.10 -16.92
C ILE A 117 -2.11 9.03 -15.99
N CYS A 118 -2.12 9.27 -14.67
CA CYS A 118 -2.73 8.38 -13.69
C CYS A 118 -4.23 8.20 -13.95
N ASP A 119 -4.95 9.28 -14.24
CA ASP A 119 -6.39 9.24 -14.51
C ASP A 119 -6.70 8.49 -15.80
N LEU A 120 -5.94 8.71 -16.87
CA LEU A 120 -6.09 7.97 -18.12
C LEU A 120 -5.84 6.47 -17.94
N LYS A 121 -4.81 6.10 -17.17
CA LYS A 121 -4.53 4.69 -16.84
C LYS A 121 -5.65 4.07 -16.00
N THR A 122 -6.17 4.81 -15.03
CA THR A 122 -7.32 4.40 -14.22
C THR A 122 -8.55 4.15 -15.10
N LYS A 123 -8.90 5.11 -15.97
CA LYS A 123 -10.01 4.97 -16.93
C LYS A 123 -9.83 3.76 -17.83
N ALA A 124 -8.61 3.51 -18.32
CA ALA A 124 -8.33 2.35 -19.17
C ALA A 124 -8.51 1.01 -18.43
N ILE A 125 -8.10 0.91 -17.16
CA ILE A 125 -8.34 -0.27 -16.32
C ILE A 125 -9.84 -0.49 -16.12
N LEU A 126 -10.56 0.56 -15.74
CA LEU A 126 -12.00 0.50 -15.48
C LEU A 126 -12.81 0.16 -16.73
N SER A 127 -12.44 0.71 -17.90
CA SER A 127 -13.08 0.40 -19.18
C SER A 127 -12.95 -1.09 -19.50
N ARG A 128 -11.76 -1.68 -19.38
CA ARG A 128 -11.55 -3.12 -19.62
C ARG A 128 -12.34 -3.98 -18.62
N TYR A 129 -12.39 -3.57 -17.36
CA TYR A 129 -13.18 -4.27 -16.34
C TYR A 129 -14.68 -4.25 -16.66
N SER A 130 -15.23 -3.09 -17.07
CA SER A 130 -16.64 -2.97 -17.44
C SER A 130 -17.02 -3.88 -18.62
N GLN A 131 -16.14 -3.99 -19.62
CA GLN A 131 -16.31 -4.89 -20.76
C GLN A 131 -16.26 -6.38 -20.37
N GLN A 132 -15.49 -6.74 -19.34
CA GLN A 132 -15.41 -8.10 -18.83
C GLN A 132 -16.63 -8.49 -17.98
N LYS A 133 -17.22 -7.54 -17.24
CA LYS A 133 -18.41 -7.79 -16.41
C LYS A 133 -19.71 -7.85 -17.23
N GLY A 134 -19.74 -7.23 -18.40
CA GLY A 134 -20.89 -7.25 -19.33
C GLY A 134 -20.96 -8.47 -20.26
N LYS A 135 -20.06 -9.44 -20.09
CA LYS A 135 -20.09 -10.76 -20.74
C LYS A 135 -20.48 -11.81 -19.72
#